data_AF-A0A9J6BK18-F1
#
_entry.id   AF-A0A9J6BK18-F1
#
_cell.length_a   1.000
_cell.length_b   1.000
_cell.length_c   1.000
_cell.angle_alpha   90.00
_cell.angle_beta   90.00
_cell.angle_gamma   90.00
#
_symmetry.space_group_name_H-M   'P 1'
#
loop_
_entity.id
_entity.type
_entity.pdbx_description
1 polymer ?
#
loop_
_entity_poly.entity_id
_entity_poly.type
_entity_poly.pdbx_seq_one_letter_code
_entity_poly.pdbx_strand_id
1 'polypeptide(L)'
;MRKVFDEIFCKKEIEKIEPQIQKQDIIVYMNHSGGPRPDEIEDQTDLIAGSNKGICAEPINLKIFSPEVVNLTLVDLPGITKVPVGDQPEDIEDQIKSLVMEYIKNPNSIILSVSAANVDLATSESLKYAKEVDPDGKRTLAVLTKIDLMDAGTDANEMLTGAVIPVKLGIVGVINRSQLDINNNKTIAEQLEDEKEYFAKNYKKIASHNGIPHLEQRLSKLLMNHIYECLPNLKKEVQMKRVEWQNIFDQCGEELTNPDKIFMKIITSITNDFRGSIDGTTLKVERNAKNVFGGPAMRKVFDEIFAKEIEKIEPQISKQDIIVYMNHSGGPRPDVFAPEKLFEKLIKENIERLQAPSLDCLQHIHNEIDKVIKMILKNNFELNRFPKLAGRIKYMLIEFLNERLSETESYLKYLIKAELASINKNHPEFSIEEALKKLDIEEDYHNKNDEYDDDEGNGFIFQNVMRTVQKQVRAVFQQKRTKCHAEIIENLVLNYFPIVKKTVQDLTPKIIMHSMVNDMCDNIYSMLMVLYKDIHDLMNESKDNTDKRNEAKDMLKALKIADSTINQVYETEI
;
A
#
# COMPACT_ATOMS: atom_id res chain seq x y z
N MET A 1 59.21 -21.79 22.36
CA MET A 1 58.08 -21.09 23.04
C MET A 1 57.38 -20.09 22.13
N ARG A 2 58.05 -19.10 21.50
CA ARG A 2 57.40 -18.16 20.56
C ARG A 2 56.67 -18.84 19.38
N LYS A 3 57.35 -19.75 18.66
CA LYS A 3 56.74 -20.58 17.60
C LYS A 3 55.51 -21.40 18.04
N VAL A 4 55.52 -21.93 19.26
CA VAL A 4 54.40 -22.73 19.81
C VAL A 4 53.25 -21.80 20.22
N PHE A 5 53.57 -20.59 20.70
CA PHE A 5 52.57 -19.56 21.00
C PHE A 5 51.88 -19.06 19.72
N ASP A 6 52.64 -18.83 18.66
CA ASP A 6 52.12 -18.37 17.36
C ASP A 6 51.25 -19.46 16.70
N GLU A 7 51.65 -20.74 16.76
CA GLU A 7 50.84 -21.87 16.29
C GLU A 7 49.52 -22.03 17.06
N ILE A 8 49.55 -21.88 18.39
CA ILE A 8 48.36 -22.02 19.24
C ILE A 8 47.41 -20.82 19.05
N PHE A 9 47.94 -19.60 18.89
CA PHE A 9 47.13 -18.42 18.61
C PHE A 9 46.49 -18.48 17.23
N CYS A 10 47.25 -18.87 16.21
CA CYS A 10 46.76 -19.05 14.85
C CYS A 10 45.63 -20.11 14.82
N LYS A 11 45.81 -21.27 15.48
CA LYS A 11 44.74 -22.29 15.60
C LYS A 11 43.46 -21.78 16.27
N LYS A 12 43.57 -21.00 17.35
CA LYS A 12 42.40 -20.46 18.07
C LYS A 12 41.65 -19.36 17.30
N GLU A 13 42.33 -18.62 16.43
CA GLU A 13 41.67 -17.68 15.51
C GLU A 13 41.04 -18.43 14.32
N ILE A 14 41.69 -19.46 13.82
CA ILE A 14 41.20 -20.33 12.73
C ILE A 14 39.89 -21.04 13.15
N GLU A 15 39.81 -21.60 14.36
CA GLU A 15 38.58 -22.23 14.90
C GLU A 15 37.38 -21.27 15.01
N LYS A 16 37.60 -19.94 15.05
CA LYS A 16 36.52 -18.94 15.04
C LYS A 16 35.98 -18.65 13.63
N ILE A 17 36.75 -18.96 12.59
CA ILE A 17 36.45 -18.65 11.18
C ILE A 17 35.88 -19.86 10.44
N GLU A 18 36.07 -21.08 10.97
CA GLU A 18 35.48 -22.34 10.45
C GLU A 18 33.98 -22.27 10.07
N PRO A 19 33.10 -21.53 10.78
CA PRO A 19 31.69 -21.41 10.40
C PRO A 19 31.43 -20.63 9.09
N GLN A 20 32.41 -19.92 8.52
CA GLN A 20 32.28 -19.10 7.31
C GLN A 20 32.90 -19.74 6.05
N ILE A 21 33.32 -21.01 6.15
CA ILE A 21 33.97 -21.74 5.07
C ILE A 21 32.93 -22.54 4.30
N GLN A 22 32.79 -22.27 3.00
CA GLN A 22 31.95 -23.09 2.12
C GLN A 22 32.74 -24.32 1.66
N LYS A 23 32.05 -25.42 1.36
CA LYS A 23 32.67 -26.69 0.93
C LYS A 23 33.55 -26.58 -0.33
N GLN A 24 33.45 -25.47 -1.07
CA GLN A 24 34.10 -25.23 -2.36
C GLN A 24 35.31 -24.29 -2.27
N ASP A 25 35.58 -23.69 -1.10
CA ASP A 25 36.69 -22.75 -0.90
C ASP A 25 38.04 -23.49 -0.87
N ILE A 26 39.06 -22.97 -1.58
CA ILE A 26 40.45 -23.42 -1.43
C ILE A 26 41.06 -22.66 -0.24
N ILE A 27 41.61 -23.38 0.73
CA ILE A 27 42.17 -22.78 1.95
C ILE A 27 43.66 -23.12 2.08
N VAL A 28 44.47 -22.08 2.23
CA VAL A 28 45.93 -22.20 2.41
C VAL A 28 46.34 -21.55 3.72
N TYR A 29 46.98 -22.33 4.59
CA TYR A 29 47.60 -21.84 5.82
C TYR A 29 49.12 -21.74 5.60
N MET A 30 49.64 -20.52 5.53
CA MET A 30 51.06 -20.25 5.33
C MET A 30 51.83 -20.46 6.65
N ASN A 31 51.96 -21.72 7.08
CA ASN A 31 52.81 -22.11 8.20
C ASN A 31 53.89 -23.08 7.70
N HIS A 32 54.98 -22.52 7.18
CA HIS A 32 56.28 -23.20 6.94
C HIS A 32 56.44 -24.25 5.82
N SER A 33 55.51 -24.45 4.88
CA SER A 33 55.85 -25.15 3.63
C SER A 33 54.88 -24.89 2.48
N GLY A 34 55.30 -24.04 1.53
CA GLY A 34 54.66 -23.85 0.22
C GLY A 34 53.45 -22.92 0.24
N GLY A 35 53.40 -21.98 -0.71
CA GLY A 35 52.17 -21.26 -1.04
C GLY A 35 51.13 -22.18 -1.70
N PRO A 36 49.99 -21.64 -2.17
CA PRO A 36 49.05 -22.41 -2.99
C PRO A 36 49.81 -23.11 -4.12
N ARG A 37 49.60 -24.42 -4.29
CA ARG A 37 50.18 -25.15 -5.42
C ARG A 37 49.47 -24.69 -6.69
N PRO A 38 50.18 -24.17 -7.71
CA PRO A 38 49.57 -23.75 -8.96
C PRO A 38 48.64 -24.83 -9.54
N ASP A 39 49.07 -26.09 -9.44
CA ASP A 39 48.32 -27.28 -9.86
C ASP A 39 46.89 -27.36 -9.26
N GLU A 40 46.69 -26.95 -8.00
CA GLU A 40 45.35 -27.02 -7.36
C GLU A 40 44.39 -25.95 -7.92
N ILE A 41 44.91 -24.80 -8.30
CA ILE A 41 44.13 -23.72 -8.92
C ILE A 41 43.83 -24.09 -10.37
N GLU A 42 44.80 -24.66 -11.09
CA GLU A 42 44.63 -25.17 -12.45
C GLU A 42 43.58 -26.29 -12.49
N ASP A 43 43.65 -27.26 -11.58
CA ASP A 43 42.66 -28.35 -11.46
C ASP A 43 41.24 -27.81 -11.23
N GLN A 44 41.07 -26.82 -10.35
CA GLN A 44 39.74 -26.20 -10.11
C GLN A 44 39.27 -25.39 -11.32
N THR A 45 40.18 -24.70 -11.99
CA THR A 45 39.86 -23.94 -13.20
C THR A 45 39.38 -24.88 -14.31
N ASP A 46 40.07 -26.00 -14.52
CA ASP A 46 39.68 -27.02 -15.49
C ASP A 46 38.35 -27.70 -15.14
N LEU A 47 38.04 -27.84 -13.84
CA LEU A 47 36.77 -28.40 -13.39
C LEU A 47 35.57 -27.48 -13.66
N ILE A 48 35.74 -26.16 -13.49
CA ILE A 48 34.67 -25.16 -13.64
C ILE A 48 34.54 -24.69 -15.09
N ALA A 49 35.65 -24.32 -15.73
CA ALA A 49 35.68 -23.75 -17.07
C ALA A 49 35.88 -24.80 -18.18
N GLY A 50 36.20 -26.04 -17.81
CA GLY A 50 36.56 -27.10 -18.74
C GLY A 50 38.01 -26.99 -19.23
N SER A 51 38.59 -28.12 -19.66
CA SER A 51 39.98 -28.20 -20.14
C SER A 51 40.24 -27.55 -21.51
N ASN A 52 39.22 -26.92 -22.11
CA ASN A 52 39.26 -26.33 -23.45
C ASN A 52 39.50 -24.80 -23.44
N LYS A 53 40.07 -24.24 -22.37
CA LYS A 53 40.38 -22.79 -22.24
C LYS A 53 39.15 -21.88 -22.36
N GLY A 54 37.98 -22.37 -21.97
CA GLY A 54 36.77 -21.56 -21.83
C GLY A 54 36.88 -20.57 -20.67
N ILE A 55 35.94 -19.63 -20.58
CA ILE A 55 35.84 -18.67 -19.47
C ILE A 55 34.52 -18.90 -18.74
N CYS A 56 34.59 -18.93 -17.42
CA CYS A 56 33.42 -19.02 -16.56
C CYS A 56 33.33 -17.77 -15.69
N ALA A 57 32.11 -17.31 -15.43
CA ALA A 57 31.86 -16.19 -14.51
C ALA A 57 31.89 -16.64 -13.03
N GLU A 58 31.85 -17.95 -12.76
CA GLU A 58 31.92 -18.48 -11.41
C GLU A 58 33.35 -18.33 -10.84
N PRO A 59 33.54 -17.58 -9.74
CA PRO A 59 34.87 -17.29 -9.21
C PRO A 59 35.43 -18.46 -8.39
N ILE A 60 36.76 -18.60 -8.41
CA ILE A 60 37.49 -19.46 -7.48
C ILE A 60 37.81 -18.66 -6.22
N ASN A 61 37.29 -19.10 -5.07
CA ASN A 61 37.54 -18.45 -3.79
C ASN A 61 38.77 -19.07 -3.10
N LEU A 62 39.89 -18.34 -3.12
CA LEU A 62 41.12 -18.71 -2.42
C LEU A 62 41.27 -17.90 -1.12
N LYS A 63 41.26 -18.58 0.03
CA LYS A 63 41.49 -17.97 1.34
C LYS A 63 42.89 -18.32 1.85
N ILE A 64 43.76 -17.32 1.92
CA ILE A 64 45.14 -17.45 2.41
C ILE A 64 45.23 -16.87 3.82
N PHE A 65 45.71 -17.67 4.76
CA PHE A 65 45.92 -17.28 6.14
C PHE A 65 47.42 -17.24 6.46
N SER A 66 47.91 -16.08 6.89
CA SER A 66 49.28 -15.90 7.35
C SER A 66 49.31 -14.86 8.48
N PRO A 67 50.15 -15.02 9.52
CA PRO A 67 50.37 -13.97 10.50
C PRO A 67 51.11 -12.75 9.91
N GLU A 68 51.67 -12.87 8.71
CA GLU A 68 52.48 -11.84 8.04
C GLU A 68 51.70 -11.07 6.95
N VAL A 69 50.42 -11.36 6.73
CA VAL A 69 49.60 -10.69 5.72
C VAL A 69 48.43 -9.93 6.35
N VAL A 70 47.99 -8.88 5.67
CA VAL A 70 46.79 -8.13 6.03
C VAL A 70 45.56 -8.74 5.38
N ASN A 71 44.38 -8.52 5.98
CA ASN A 71 43.11 -8.90 5.37
C ASN A 71 42.86 -8.06 4.12
N LEU A 72 43.10 -8.66 2.95
CA LEU A 72 42.95 -8.03 1.65
C LEU A 72 42.24 -8.99 0.70
N THR A 73 41.27 -8.47 -0.04
CA THR A 73 40.63 -9.19 -1.15
C THR A 73 41.29 -8.77 -2.46
N LEU A 74 41.87 -9.74 -3.16
CA LEU A 74 42.43 -9.56 -4.50
C LEU A 74 41.55 -10.34 -5.47
N VAL A 75 41.26 -9.74 -6.61
CA VAL A 75 40.55 -10.39 -7.71
C VAL A 75 41.51 -10.46 -8.88
N ASP A 76 41.89 -11.67 -9.27
CA ASP A 76 42.62 -11.90 -10.51
C ASP A 76 41.61 -12.14 -11.63
N LEU A 77 41.77 -11.42 -12.74
CA LEU A 77 40.82 -11.41 -13.85
C LEU A 77 41.48 -12.01 -15.09
N PRO A 78 40.71 -12.67 -15.98
CA PRO A 78 41.25 -13.22 -17.21
C PRO A 78 41.99 -12.18 -18.06
N GLY A 79 43.07 -12.61 -18.71
CA GLY A 79 43.81 -11.77 -19.64
C GLY A 79 42.95 -11.36 -20.84
N ILE A 80 43.08 -10.09 -21.27
CA ILE A 80 42.30 -9.54 -22.38
C ILE A 80 42.84 -10.11 -23.71
N THR A 81 42.02 -10.89 -24.43
CA THR A 81 42.35 -11.49 -25.74
C THR A 81 41.40 -11.01 -26.82
N LYS A 82 41.92 -10.63 -28.00
CA LYS A 82 41.14 -10.15 -29.16
C LYS A 82 40.78 -11.23 -30.18
N VAL A 83 41.49 -12.35 -30.16
CA VAL A 83 41.31 -13.42 -31.15
C VAL A 83 41.03 -14.71 -30.38
N PRO A 84 39.93 -15.41 -30.67
CA PRO A 84 39.65 -16.70 -30.04
C PRO A 84 40.75 -17.69 -30.39
N VAL A 85 41.23 -18.42 -29.40
CA VAL A 85 42.25 -19.46 -29.56
C VAL A 85 41.70 -20.83 -29.16
N GLY A 86 42.00 -21.86 -29.96
CA GLY A 86 41.47 -23.20 -29.72
C GLY A 86 39.96 -23.27 -29.97
N ASP A 87 39.22 -23.79 -28.99
CA ASP A 87 37.76 -23.97 -29.05
C ASP A 87 36.97 -22.82 -28.39
N GLN A 88 37.61 -21.66 -28.18
CA GLN A 88 36.95 -20.46 -27.64
C GLN A 88 35.89 -19.93 -28.62
N PRO A 89 34.74 -19.43 -28.12
CA PRO A 89 33.70 -18.87 -28.96
C PRO A 89 34.11 -17.53 -29.57
N GLU A 90 33.48 -17.13 -30.68
CA GLU A 90 33.82 -15.88 -31.39
C GLU A 90 33.60 -14.61 -30.54
N ASP A 91 32.71 -14.67 -29.54
CA ASP A 91 32.36 -13.59 -28.62
C ASP A 91 33.22 -13.56 -27.35
N ILE A 92 34.34 -14.30 -27.30
CA ILE A 92 35.19 -14.40 -26.10
C ILE A 92 35.70 -13.04 -25.60
N GLU A 93 35.99 -12.10 -26.50
CA GLU A 93 36.41 -10.74 -26.14
C GLU A 93 35.29 -10.02 -25.36
N ASP A 94 34.05 -10.14 -25.82
CA ASP A 94 32.88 -9.53 -25.17
C ASP A 94 32.57 -10.18 -23.82
N GLN A 95 32.79 -11.49 -23.69
CA GLN A 95 32.64 -12.20 -22.41
C GLN A 95 33.69 -11.77 -21.39
N ILE A 96 34.97 -11.68 -21.79
CA ILE A 96 36.05 -11.17 -20.94
C ILE A 96 35.75 -9.73 -20.52
N LYS A 97 35.39 -8.87 -21.49
CA LYS A 97 35.06 -7.48 -21.20
C LYS A 97 33.91 -7.38 -20.21
N SER A 98 32.85 -8.16 -20.42
CA SER A 98 31.67 -8.20 -19.53
C SER A 98 32.05 -8.60 -18.11
N LEU A 99 32.86 -9.65 -17.96
CA LEU A 99 33.34 -10.14 -16.67
C LEU A 99 34.22 -9.10 -15.96
N VAL A 100 35.22 -8.54 -16.66
CA VAL A 100 36.10 -7.50 -16.11
C VAL A 100 35.29 -6.30 -15.65
N MET A 101 34.34 -5.85 -16.48
CA MET A 101 33.48 -4.69 -16.19
C MET A 101 32.62 -4.89 -14.94
N GLU A 102 32.19 -6.11 -14.62
CA GLU A 102 31.42 -6.39 -13.41
C GLU A 102 32.19 -6.00 -12.14
N TYR A 103 33.50 -6.30 -12.10
CA TYR A 103 34.35 -5.98 -10.97
C TYR A 103 34.79 -4.51 -10.97
N ILE A 104 35.27 -3.99 -12.10
CA ILE A 104 35.86 -2.65 -12.15
C ILE A 104 34.83 -1.51 -12.11
N LYS A 105 33.54 -1.77 -12.39
CA LYS A 105 32.44 -0.78 -12.24
C LYS A 105 32.20 -0.38 -10.79
N ASN A 106 32.53 -1.23 -9.82
CA ASN A 106 32.35 -0.91 -8.42
C ASN A 106 33.27 0.28 -8.05
N PRO A 107 32.74 1.43 -7.63
CA PRO A 107 33.56 2.59 -7.26
C PRO A 107 34.44 2.32 -6.03
N ASN A 108 34.05 1.35 -5.19
CA ASN A 108 34.80 0.91 -4.01
C ASN A 108 35.86 -0.15 -4.37
N SER A 109 36.56 0.01 -5.49
CA SER A 109 37.65 -0.87 -5.93
C SER A 109 38.84 -0.07 -6.47
N ILE A 110 40.06 -0.57 -6.23
CA ILE A 110 41.27 -0.06 -6.86
C ILE A 110 41.57 -0.90 -8.09
N ILE A 111 41.74 -0.25 -9.25
CA ILE A 111 42.04 -0.91 -10.51
C ILE A 111 43.56 -0.95 -10.68
N LEU A 112 44.12 -2.16 -10.75
CA LEU A 112 45.53 -2.36 -11.09
C LEU A 112 45.68 -2.65 -12.58
N SER A 113 45.99 -1.62 -13.36
CA SER A 113 46.13 -1.74 -14.82
C SER A 113 47.53 -2.18 -15.20
N VAL A 114 47.72 -3.49 -15.41
CA VAL A 114 49.01 -4.06 -15.81
C VAL A 114 49.19 -3.94 -17.32
N SER A 115 50.36 -3.49 -17.77
CA SER A 115 50.75 -3.39 -19.19
C SER A 115 52.24 -3.72 -19.37
N ALA A 116 52.62 -4.23 -20.53
CA ALA A 116 54.02 -4.50 -20.84
C ALA A 116 54.67 -3.24 -21.45
N ALA A 117 55.89 -2.92 -21.02
CA ALA A 117 56.60 -1.70 -21.44
C ALA A 117 57.15 -1.78 -22.87
N ASN A 118 57.27 -2.98 -23.44
CA ASN A 118 57.69 -3.20 -24.82
C ASN A 118 56.56 -2.99 -25.86
N VAL A 119 55.36 -2.62 -25.41
CA VAL A 119 54.22 -2.28 -26.27
C VAL A 119 53.81 -0.84 -25.98
N ASP A 120 53.29 -0.14 -27.00
CA ASP A 120 52.81 1.23 -26.83
C ASP A 120 51.65 1.28 -25.81
N LEU A 121 51.84 2.06 -24.75
CA LEU A 121 50.88 2.24 -23.67
C LEU A 121 49.53 2.80 -24.16
N ALA A 122 49.53 3.56 -25.26
CA ALA A 122 48.30 4.07 -25.88
C ALA A 122 47.37 2.97 -26.42
N THR A 123 47.91 1.79 -26.66
CA THR A 123 47.15 0.61 -27.15
C THR A 123 46.73 -0.35 -26.05
N SER A 124 47.00 -0.01 -24.77
CA SER A 124 46.64 -0.84 -23.62
C SER A 124 45.13 -0.93 -23.43
N GLU A 125 44.57 -2.13 -23.59
CA GLU A 125 43.15 -2.39 -23.33
C GLU A 125 42.81 -2.33 -21.83
N SER A 126 43.74 -2.68 -20.95
CA SER A 126 43.51 -2.58 -19.50
C SER A 126 43.31 -1.13 -19.06
N LEU A 127 44.12 -0.20 -19.59
CA LEU A 127 43.94 1.23 -19.35
C LEU A 127 42.68 1.79 -20.01
N LYS A 128 42.31 1.30 -21.20
CA LYS A 128 41.09 1.71 -21.89
C LYS A 128 39.85 1.31 -21.08
N TYR A 129 39.76 0.07 -20.61
CA TYR A 129 38.66 -0.39 -19.76
C TYR A 129 38.63 0.38 -18.43
N ALA A 130 39.79 0.63 -17.82
CA ALA A 130 39.86 1.46 -16.62
C ALA A 130 39.33 2.88 -16.88
N LYS A 131 39.67 3.52 -18.00
CA LYS A 131 39.17 4.86 -18.36
C LYS A 131 37.66 4.90 -18.65
N GLU A 132 37.06 3.81 -19.10
CA GLU A 132 35.59 3.73 -19.28
C GLU A 132 34.84 3.86 -17.94
N VAL A 133 35.42 3.40 -16.82
CA VAL A 133 34.80 3.40 -15.48
C VAL A 133 35.46 4.35 -14.45
N ASP A 134 36.64 4.89 -14.77
CA ASP A 134 37.40 5.87 -14.00
C ASP A 134 38.12 6.85 -14.97
N PRO A 135 37.38 7.74 -15.67
CA PRO A 135 37.97 8.66 -16.65
C PRO A 135 39.03 9.61 -16.06
N ASP A 136 38.88 9.92 -14.76
CA ASP A 136 39.79 10.78 -14.01
C ASP A 136 41.03 10.04 -13.49
N GLY A 137 41.06 8.71 -13.54
CA GLY A 137 42.13 7.87 -13.00
C GLY A 137 42.31 7.97 -11.47
N LYS A 138 41.25 8.28 -10.71
CA LYS A 138 41.29 8.50 -9.25
C LYS A 138 41.59 7.22 -8.47
N ARG A 139 41.16 6.07 -8.98
CA ARG A 139 41.28 4.76 -8.33
C ARG A 139 42.03 3.74 -9.21
N THR A 140 42.69 4.22 -10.26
CA THR A 140 43.46 3.39 -11.20
C THR A 140 44.95 3.59 -10.96
N LEU A 141 45.68 2.51 -10.68
CA LEU A 141 47.14 2.47 -10.63
C LEU A 141 47.65 1.70 -11.85
N ALA A 142 48.57 2.28 -12.61
CA ALA A 142 49.15 1.61 -13.76
C ALA A 142 50.49 0.95 -13.39
N VAL A 143 50.67 -0.30 -13.83
CA VAL A 143 51.89 -1.08 -13.59
C VAL A 143 52.52 -1.45 -14.93
N LEU A 144 53.75 -1.03 -15.13
CA LEU A 144 54.54 -1.37 -16.32
C LEU A 144 55.47 -2.54 -16.00
N THR A 145 55.26 -3.65 -16.70
CA THR A 145 56.07 -4.86 -16.58
C THR A 145 57.03 -4.97 -17.77
N LYS A 146 57.99 -5.90 -17.71
CA LYS A 146 58.90 -6.22 -18.84
C LYS A 146 59.71 -5.03 -19.35
N ILE A 147 60.10 -4.12 -18.46
CA ILE A 147 60.89 -2.92 -18.78
C ILE A 147 62.29 -3.29 -19.29
N ASP A 148 62.81 -4.42 -18.82
CA ASP A 148 64.06 -5.03 -19.24
C ASP A 148 64.06 -5.50 -20.71
N LEU A 149 62.87 -5.75 -21.29
CA LEU A 149 62.70 -6.26 -22.66
C LEU A 149 62.38 -5.16 -23.68
N MET A 150 62.63 -3.90 -23.36
CA MET A 150 62.46 -2.79 -24.30
C MET A 150 63.55 -2.77 -25.39
N ASP A 151 63.19 -2.26 -26.56
CA ASP A 151 64.12 -2.18 -27.69
C ASP A 151 65.32 -1.29 -27.35
N ALA A 152 66.52 -1.75 -27.71
CA ALA A 152 67.75 -1.02 -27.47
C ALA A 152 67.71 0.37 -28.13
N GLY A 153 67.85 1.42 -27.33
CA GLY A 153 67.75 2.81 -27.76
C GLY A 153 66.42 3.49 -27.44
N THR A 154 65.44 2.76 -26.89
CA THR A 154 64.21 3.31 -26.30
C THR A 154 64.30 3.34 -24.77
N ASP A 155 63.52 4.20 -24.13
CA ASP A 155 63.40 4.23 -22.67
C ASP A 155 61.95 4.43 -22.21
N ALA A 156 61.65 4.00 -20.98
CA ALA A 156 60.33 4.13 -20.38
C ALA A 156 60.15 5.42 -19.57
N ASN A 157 61.04 6.43 -19.65
CA ASN A 157 60.97 7.59 -18.76
C ASN A 157 59.66 8.36 -18.94
N GLU A 158 59.26 8.65 -20.18
CA GLU A 158 58.02 9.36 -20.47
C GLU A 158 56.77 8.57 -20.04
N MET A 159 56.83 7.24 -20.16
CA MET A 159 55.76 6.35 -19.71
C MET A 159 55.68 6.34 -18.18
N LEU A 160 56.78 6.11 -17.47
CA LEU A 160 56.84 6.02 -16.02
C LEU A 160 56.56 7.35 -15.32
N THR A 161 56.88 8.48 -15.95
CA THR A 161 56.57 9.82 -15.42
C THR A 161 55.14 10.27 -15.72
N GLY A 162 54.37 9.49 -16.49
CA GLY A 162 52.98 9.81 -16.85
C GLY A 162 52.84 10.92 -17.89
N ALA A 163 53.90 11.22 -18.65
CA ALA A 163 53.86 12.19 -19.73
C ALA A 163 53.01 11.71 -20.93
N VAL A 164 52.98 10.39 -21.17
CA VAL A 164 52.20 9.79 -22.27
C VAL A 164 50.73 9.63 -21.88
N ILE A 165 50.45 8.92 -20.79
CA ILE A 165 49.10 8.72 -20.27
C ILE A 165 49.07 9.10 -18.79
N PRO A 166 48.45 10.23 -18.42
CA PRO A 166 48.37 10.62 -17.02
C PRO A 166 47.35 9.74 -16.27
N VAL A 167 47.76 9.20 -15.13
CA VAL A 167 46.90 8.45 -14.19
C VAL A 167 47.16 9.00 -12.78
N LYS A 168 46.12 9.31 -11.99
CA LYS A 168 46.30 10.05 -10.73
C LYS A 168 47.00 9.26 -9.64
N LEU A 169 46.82 7.93 -9.59
CA LEU A 169 47.58 7.11 -8.63
C LEU A 169 49.02 6.85 -9.08
N GLY A 170 49.39 7.27 -10.29
CA GLY A 170 50.73 7.16 -10.86
C GLY A 170 50.96 5.89 -11.66
N ILE A 171 52.21 5.72 -12.08
CA ILE A 171 52.68 4.58 -12.87
C ILE A 171 53.90 4.00 -12.16
N VAL A 172 53.91 2.68 -11.94
CA VAL A 172 55.02 1.99 -11.28
C VAL A 172 55.57 0.92 -12.21
N GLY A 173 56.87 0.99 -12.47
CA GLY A 173 57.60 0.00 -13.24
C GLY A 173 58.07 -1.16 -12.37
N VAL A 174 57.95 -2.39 -12.86
CA VAL A 174 58.42 -3.61 -12.19
C VAL A 174 59.13 -4.55 -13.16
N ILE A 175 60.06 -5.32 -12.63
CA ILE A 175 60.83 -6.33 -13.38
C ILE A 175 60.62 -7.68 -12.70
N ASN A 176 59.95 -8.56 -13.42
CA ASN A 176 59.64 -9.91 -12.96
C ASN A 176 60.69 -10.92 -13.44
N ARG A 177 60.64 -12.13 -12.88
CA ARG A 177 61.43 -13.27 -13.36
C ARG A 177 61.05 -13.60 -14.81
N SER A 178 62.04 -13.80 -15.67
CA SER A 178 61.83 -14.33 -17.02
C SER A 178 61.52 -15.83 -16.99
N GLN A 179 61.07 -16.40 -18.11
CA GLN A 179 60.87 -17.84 -18.21
C GLN A 179 62.16 -18.64 -17.93
N LEU A 180 63.32 -18.10 -18.34
CA LEU A 180 64.61 -18.71 -18.04
C LEU A 180 64.93 -18.65 -16.55
N ASP A 181 64.63 -17.54 -15.88
CA ASP A 181 64.83 -17.40 -14.43
C ASP A 181 63.95 -18.38 -13.64
N ILE A 182 62.71 -18.58 -14.09
CA ILE A 182 61.79 -19.56 -13.51
C ILE A 182 62.34 -20.96 -13.69
N ASN A 183 62.75 -21.33 -14.91
CA ASN A 183 63.33 -22.64 -15.20
C ASN A 183 64.63 -22.89 -14.41
N ASN A 184 65.39 -21.83 -14.13
CA ASN A 184 66.62 -21.87 -13.33
C ASN A 184 66.38 -21.78 -11.82
N ASN A 185 65.12 -21.74 -11.36
CA ASN A 185 64.73 -21.61 -9.95
C ASN A 185 65.31 -20.38 -9.24
N LYS A 186 65.46 -19.26 -9.96
CA LYS A 186 65.90 -17.99 -9.37
C LYS A 186 64.98 -17.59 -8.21
N THR A 187 65.59 -17.26 -7.08
CA THR A 187 64.86 -16.91 -5.87
C THR A 187 64.24 -15.51 -5.98
N ILE A 188 63.21 -15.24 -5.17
CA ILE A 188 62.58 -13.91 -5.11
C ILE A 188 63.58 -12.86 -4.61
N ALA A 189 64.42 -13.20 -3.62
CA ALA A 189 65.41 -12.28 -3.07
C ALA A 189 66.46 -11.86 -4.13
N GLU A 190 66.96 -12.79 -4.94
CA GLU A 190 67.87 -12.49 -6.05
C GLU A 190 67.19 -11.59 -7.09
N GLN A 191 65.93 -11.88 -7.44
CA GLN A 191 65.18 -11.05 -8.40
C GLN A 191 64.99 -9.61 -7.92
N LEU A 192 64.72 -9.40 -6.63
CA LEU A 192 64.53 -8.07 -6.06
C LEU A 192 65.83 -7.24 -6.06
N GLU A 193 66.99 -7.88 -5.84
CA GLU A 193 68.27 -7.18 -5.94
C GLU A 193 68.60 -6.83 -7.41
N ASP A 194 68.38 -7.77 -8.34
CA ASP A 194 68.57 -7.52 -9.78
C ASP A 194 67.68 -6.38 -10.29
N GLU A 195 66.41 -6.33 -9.86
CA GLU A 195 65.48 -5.25 -10.18
C GLU A 195 66.02 -3.89 -9.67
N LYS A 196 66.45 -3.86 -8.42
CA LYS A 196 67.00 -2.66 -7.78
C LYS A 196 68.27 -2.18 -8.48
N GLU A 197 69.18 -3.08 -8.83
CA GLU A 197 70.38 -2.75 -9.62
C GLU A 197 70.02 -2.22 -11.00
N TYR A 198 69.06 -2.84 -11.69
CA TYR A 198 68.61 -2.40 -13.01
C TYR A 198 68.06 -0.97 -12.97
N PHE A 199 67.15 -0.66 -12.04
CA PHE A 199 66.59 0.69 -11.93
C PHE A 199 67.66 1.72 -11.48
N ALA A 200 68.56 1.34 -10.58
CA ALA A 200 69.67 2.20 -10.16
C ALA A 200 70.65 2.50 -11.30
N LYS A 201 70.82 1.58 -12.25
CA LYS A 201 71.69 1.77 -13.42
C LYS A 201 71.02 2.57 -14.53
N ASN A 202 69.82 2.16 -14.95
CA ASN A 202 69.16 2.66 -16.16
C ASN A 202 68.22 3.85 -15.91
N TYR A 203 67.65 3.95 -14.70
CA TYR A 203 66.57 4.92 -14.37
C TYR A 203 66.82 5.67 -13.04
N LYS A 204 68.06 6.13 -12.81
CA LYS A 204 68.54 6.74 -11.55
C LYS A 204 67.59 7.73 -10.86
N LYS A 205 66.97 8.62 -11.63
CA LYS A 205 66.13 9.70 -11.08
C LYS A 205 64.80 9.19 -10.52
N ILE A 206 64.28 8.09 -11.07
CA ILE A 206 62.98 7.53 -10.73
C ILE A 206 63.09 6.17 -10.03
N ALA A 207 64.32 5.67 -9.79
CA ALA A 207 64.57 4.36 -9.20
C ALA A 207 63.88 4.16 -7.84
N SER A 208 63.76 5.21 -7.01
CA SER A 208 63.08 5.14 -5.71
C SER A 208 61.55 5.02 -5.78
N HIS A 209 60.97 5.24 -6.97
CA HIS A 209 59.52 5.20 -7.23
C HIS A 209 59.11 4.00 -8.09
N ASN A 210 60.04 3.08 -8.33
CA ASN A 210 59.84 1.89 -9.15
C ASN A 210 60.34 0.66 -8.39
N GLY A 211 59.96 -0.51 -8.89
CA GLY A 211 60.27 -1.81 -8.31
C GLY A 211 59.13 -2.38 -7.47
N ILE A 212 59.15 -3.71 -7.32
CA ILE A 212 58.17 -4.47 -6.54
C ILE A 212 58.07 -3.96 -5.09
N PRO A 213 59.17 -3.65 -4.37
CA PRO A 213 59.07 -3.15 -3.00
C PRO A 213 58.35 -1.78 -2.90
N HIS A 214 58.53 -0.91 -3.89
CA HIS A 214 57.81 0.36 -3.94
C HIS A 214 56.33 0.14 -4.23
N LEU A 215 56.02 -0.76 -5.17
CA LEU A 215 54.66 -1.11 -5.53
C LEU A 215 53.88 -1.67 -4.33
N GLU A 216 54.48 -2.58 -3.56
CA GLU A 216 53.88 -3.17 -2.36
C GLU A 216 53.51 -2.10 -1.32
N GLN A 217 54.47 -1.25 -0.96
CA GLN A 217 54.25 -0.16 0.01
C GLN A 217 53.18 0.81 -0.48
N ARG A 218 53.20 1.13 -1.78
CA ARG A 218 52.24 2.05 -2.40
C ARG A 218 50.83 1.46 -2.42
N LEU A 219 50.67 0.19 -2.81
CA LEU A 219 49.39 -0.50 -2.81
C LEU A 219 48.79 -0.59 -1.42
N SER A 220 49.59 -0.93 -0.41
CA SER A 220 49.14 -0.98 0.99
C SER A 220 48.60 0.38 1.45
N LYS A 221 49.34 1.46 1.18
CA LYS A 221 48.90 2.83 1.53
C LYS A 221 47.64 3.26 0.77
N LEU A 222 47.58 2.98 -0.53
CA LEU A 222 46.43 3.31 -1.37
C LEU A 222 45.17 2.57 -0.92
N LEU A 223 45.30 1.28 -0.61
CA LEU A 223 44.21 0.46 -0.08
C LEU A 223 43.67 1.04 1.23
N MET A 224 44.54 1.34 2.19
CA MET A 224 44.11 1.92 3.47
C MET A 224 43.39 3.26 3.26
N ASN A 225 43.98 4.19 2.50
CA ASN A 225 43.36 5.47 2.20
C ASN A 225 41.99 5.30 1.52
N HIS A 226 41.89 4.39 0.55
CA HIS A 226 40.65 4.12 -0.18
C HIS A 226 39.57 3.53 0.74
N ILE A 227 39.93 2.61 1.65
CA ILE A 227 39.01 2.09 2.67
C ILE A 227 38.47 3.25 3.50
N TYR A 228 39.33 4.14 4.01
CA TYR A 228 38.91 5.27 4.83
C TYR A 228 38.03 6.28 4.09
N GLU A 229 38.33 6.58 2.82
CA GLU A 229 37.49 7.45 2.00
C GLU A 229 36.10 6.84 1.72
N CYS A 230 36.01 5.51 1.61
CA CYS A 230 34.75 4.81 1.33
C CYS A 230 33.89 4.58 2.59
N LEU A 231 34.50 4.47 3.78
CA LEU A 231 33.81 4.16 5.05
C LEU A 231 32.64 5.11 5.38
N PRO A 232 32.72 6.45 5.21
CA PRO A 232 31.61 7.35 5.51
C PRO A 232 30.37 7.08 4.65
N ASN A 233 30.57 6.76 3.37
CA ASN A 233 29.48 6.45 2.46
C ASN A 233 28.88 5.09 2.78
N LEU A 234 29.71 4.08 3.05
CA LEU A 234 29.26 2.77 3.49
C LEU A 234 28.42 2.86 4.78
N LYS A 235 28.86 3.66 5.75
CA LYS A 235 28.12 3.91 7.00
C LYS A 235 26.74 4.50 6.74
N LYS A 236 26.64 5.50 5.85
CA LYS A 236 25.35 6.08 5.45
C LYS A 236 24.45 5.05 4.78
N GLU A 237 24.98 4.23 3.87
CA GLU A 237 24.20 3.18 3.21
C GLU A 237 23.67 2.13 4.18
N VAL A 238 24.51 1.65 5.12
CA VAL A 238 24.10 0.72 6.17
C VAL A 238 23.00 1.33 7.05
N GLN A 239 23.12 2.60 7.42
CA GLN A 239 22.11 3.32 8.21
C GLN A 239 20.79 3.49 7.44
N MET A 240 20.84 3.86 6.15
CA MET A 240 19.65 3.97 5.31
C MET A 240 18.94 2.62 5.17
N LYS A 241 19.68 1.55 4.83
CA LYS A 241 19.11 0.19 4.77
C LYS A 241 18.54 -0.24 6.11
N ARG A 242 19.16 0.12 7.22
CA ARG A 242 18.64 -0.21 8.57
C ARG A 242 17.28 0.44 8.83
N VAL A 243 17.10 1.70 8.45
CA VAL A 243 15.79 2.39 8.57
C VAL A 243 14.74 1.74 7.66
N GLU A 244 15.10 1.41 6.42
CA GLU A 244 14.22 0.73 5.47
C GLU A 244 13.73 -0.62 6.01
N TRP A 245 14.67 -1.48 6.43
CA TRP A 245 14.33 -2.79 6.99
C TRP A 245 13.61 -2.69 8.34
N GLN A 246 13.84 -1.65 9.12
CA GLN A 246 13.09 -1.39 10.36
C GLN A 246 11.62 -1.08 10.04
N ASN A 247 11.36 -0.25 9.04
CA ASN A 247 9.99 0.04 8.60
C ASN A 247 9.27 -1.22 8.11
N ILE A 248 9.96 -2.09 7.36
CA ILE A 248 9.40 -3.37 6.90
C ILE A 248 9.09 -4.28 8.09
N PHE A 249 10.00 -4.36 9.06
CA PHE A 249 9.79 -5.16 10.27
C PHE A 249 8.59 -4.67 11.10
N ASP A 250 8.47 -3.36 11.29
CA ASP A 250 7.35 -2.75 12.01
C ASP A 250 6.02 -3.00 11.28
N GLN A 251 6.04 -2.98 9.94
CA GLN A 251 4.93 -3.38 9.07
C GLN A 251 4.69 -4.89 8.99
N CYS A 252 5.44 -5.75 9.69
CA CYS A 252 5.09 -7.16 9.83
C CYS A 252 4.37 -7.43 11.16
N GLY A 253 4.41 -6.47 12.09
CA GLY A 253 3.87 -6.56 13.44
C GLY A 253 4.68 -7.47 14.38
N GLU A 254 4.33 -7.43 15.67
CA GLU A 254 4.99 -8.20 16.73
C GLU A 254 4.83 -9.72 16.56
N GLU A 255 5.80 -10.52 17.01
CA GLU A 255 5.66 -11.98 17.05
C GLU A 255 4.44 -12.39 17.91
N LEU A 256 3.74 -13.44 17.47
CA LEU A 256 2.60 -14.09 18.14
C LEU A 256 3.02 -14.77 19.46
N THR A 257 3.52 -13.99 20.42
CA THR A 257 3.90 -14.48 21.76
C THR A 257 2.69 -14.57 22.69
N ASN A 258 1.73 -13.66 22.52
CA ASN A 258 0.49 -13.61 23.29
C ASN A 258 -0.70 -13.35 22.36
N PRO A 259 -1.38 -14.42 21.88
CA PRO A 259 -2.51 -14.28 20.96
C PRO A 259 -3.67 -13.51 21.61
N ASP A 260 -3.93 -13.72 22.90
CA ASP A 260 -5.00 -13.03 23.63
C ASP A 260 -4.85 -11.50 23.57
N LYS A 261 -3.65 -11.00 23.85
CA LYS A 261 -3.36 -9.57 23.83
C LYS A 261 -3.59 -8.96 22.44
N ILE A 262 -3.13 -9.64 21.39
CA ILE A 262 -3.27 -9.16 20.00
C ILE A 262 -4.74 -9.20 19.57
N PHE A 263 -5.45 -10.27 19.90
CA PHE A 263 -6.89 -10.39 19.66
C PHE A 263 -7.65 -9.23 20.32
N MET A 264 -7.42 -8.98 21.61
CA MET A 264 -8.08 -7.90 22.34
C MET A 264 -7.77 -6.53 21.73
N LYS A 265 -6.52 -6.29 21.29
CA LYS A 265 -6.13 -5.07 20.58
C LYS A 265 -6.89 -4.92 19.27
N ILE A 266 -7.02 -6.00 18.48
CA ILE A 266 -7.77 -6.00 17.21
C ILE A 266 -9.24 -5.68 17.45
N ILE A 267 -9.91 -6.40 18.36
CA ILE A 267 -11.35 -6.19 18.63
C ILE A 267 -11.59 -4.77 19.14
N THR A 268 -10.79 -4.31 20.11
CA THR A 268 -10.91 -2.96 20.67
C THR A 268 -10.68 -1.89 19.59
N SER A 269 -9.69 -2.09 18.70
CA SER A 269 -9.47 -1.18 17.58
C SER A 269 -10.67 -1.14 16.64
N ILE A 270 -11.21 -2.29 16.23
CA ILE A 270 -12.36 -2.34 15.31
C ILE A 270 -13.59 -1.66 15.93
N THR A 271 -13.89 -1.94 17.21
CA THR A 271 -15.01 -1.30 17.90
C THR A 271 -14.84 0.22 17.98
N ASN A 272 -13.65 0.69 18.36
CA ASN A 272 -13.37 2.13 18.48
C ASN A 272 -13.37 2.82 17.11
N ASP A 273 -12.80 2.19 16.08
CA ASP A 273 -12.76 2.73 14.72
C ASP A 273 -14.16 2.77 14.10
N PHE A 274 -15.02 1.78 14.40
CA PHE A 274 -16.43 1.78 14.00
C PHE A 274 -17.18 2.93 14.65
N ARG A 275 -17.17 2.99 15.99
CA ARG A 275 -17.81 4.06 16.75
C ARG A 275 -17.31 5.43 16.33
N GLY A 276 -15.99 5.60 16.17
CA GLY A 276 -15.39 6.84 15.72
C GLY A 276 -15.81 7.26 14.31
N SER A 277 -16.03 6.30 13.41
CA SER A 277 -16.49 6.57 12.04
C SER A 277 -17.96 6.99 11.99
N ILE A 278 -18.78 6.50 12.92
CA ILE A 278 -20.18 6.91 13.09
C ILE A 278 -20.27 8.26 13.81
N ASP A 279 -19.54 8.45 14.90
CA ASP A 279 -19.55 9.68 15.70
C ASP A 279 -18.79 10.84 15.02
N GLY A 280 -18.02 10.56 13.97
CA GLY A 280 -17.21 11.55 13.25
C GLY A 280 -15.95 11.99 14.01
N THR A 281 -15.48 11.18 14.96
CA THR A 281 -14.30 11.47 15.79
C THR A 281 -13.01 10.82 15.26
N THR A 282 -13.10 10.09 14.15
CA THR A 282 -11.94 9.44 13.52
C THR A 282 -10.89 10.46 13.07
N LEU A 283 -9.70 10.43 13.72
CA LEU A 283 -8.56 11.29 13.40
C LEU A 283 -7.82 10.90 12.09
N LYS A 284 -8.15 9.73 11.51
CA LYS A 284 -7.51 9.15 10.33
C LYS A 284 -8.23 9.46 9.00
N VAL A 285 -8.91 10.61 8.91
CA VAL A 285 -9.48 11.03 7.62
C VAL A 285 -8.34 11.60 6.77
N GLU A 286 -8.02 10.93 5.67
CA GLU A 286 -7.09 11.48 4.67
C GLU A 286 -7.62 12.85 4.23
N ARG A 287 -6.78 13.90 4.35
CA ARG A 287 -7.13 15.29 3.98
C ARG A 287 -7.56 15.45 2.51
N ASN A 288 -7.37 14.41 1.68
CA ASN A 288 -7.71 14.34 0.26
C ASN A 288 -8.90 13.40 -0.06
N ALA A 289 -9.62 12.88 0.94
CA ALA A 289 -10.76 12.01 0.69
C ALA A 289 -11.89 12.78 -0.03
N LYS A 290 -12.07 12.50 -1.32
CA LYS A 290 -13.15 13.11 -2.15
C LYS A 290 -14.55 12.72 -1.71
N ASN A 291 -14.68 11.62 -0.97
CA ASN A 291 -15.97 11.04 -0.58
C ASN A 291 -16.12 11.12 0.94
N VAL A 292 -17.24 11.69 1.38
CA VAL A 292 -17.67 11.69 2.78
C VAL A 292 -18.27 10.33 3.10
N PHE A 293 -17.90 9.74 4.24
CA PHE A 293 -18.36 8.43 4.70
C PHE A 293 -18.70 8.45 6.19
N GLY A 294 -19.45 7.44 6.64
CA GLY A 294 -19.83 7.27 8.05
C GLY A 294 -20.90 8.26 8.49
N GLY A 295 -20.80 8.78 9.72
CA GLY A 295 -21.81 9.65 10.33
C GLY A 295 -22.27 10.81 9.44
N PRO A 296 -21.35 11.62 8.87
CA PRO A 296 -21.73 12.73 8.00
C PRO A 296 -22.47 12.29 6.72
N ALA A 297 -22.13 11.11 6.17
CA ALA A 297 -22.84 10.57 5.00
C ALA A 297 -24.25 10.09 5.38
N MET A 298 -24.41 9.47 6.56
CA MET A 298 -25.73 9.08 7.09
C MET A 298 -26.60 10.30 7.34
N ARG A 299 -26.05 11.36 7.91
CA ARG A 299 -26.76 12.64 8.08
C ARG A 299 -27.26 13.19 6.74
N LYS A 300 -26.43 13.13 5.69
CA LYS A 300 -26.83 13.53 4.34
C LYS A 300 -28.01 12.70 3.82
N VAL A 301 -28.02 11.39 4.09
CA VAL A 301 -29.15 10.52 3.72
C VAL A 301 -30.44 10.99 4.39
N PHE A 302 -30.41 11.32 5.69
CA PHE A 302 -31.60 11.80 6.41
C PHE A 302 -32.03 13.21 5.96
N ASP A 303 -31.11 14.17 5.99
CA ASP A 303 -31.40 15.60 5.83
C ASP A 303 -31.62 15.99 4.36
N GLU A 304 -30.96 15.33 3.41
CA GLU A 304 -31.03 15.71 1.98
C GLU A 304 -31.77 14.70 1.11
N ILE A 305 -31.61 13.40 1.32
CA ILE A 305 -32.19 12.39 0.42
C ILE A 305 -33.62 12.08 0.88
N PHE A 306 -33.76 11.55 2.10
CA PHE A 306 -35.04 11.12 2.63
C PHE A 306 -36.02 12.29 2.78
N ALA A 307 -35.56 13.43 3.34
CA ALA A 307 -36.38 14.62 3.47
C ALA A 307 -36.96 15.08 2.12
N LYS A 308 -36.15 15.10 1.04
CA LYS A 308 -36.60 15.49 -0.31
C LYS A 308 -37.54 14.47 -0.93
N GLU A 309 -37.28 13.18 -0.76
CA GLU A 309 -38.17 12.13 -1.27
C GLU A 309 -39.54 12.17 -0.60
N ILE A 310 -39.57 12.38 0.72
CA ILE A 310 -40.82 12.59 1.45
C ILE A 310 -41.49 13.87 0.96
N GLU A 311 -40.77 14.99 0.84
CA GLU A 311 -41.31 16.27 0.38
C GLU A 311 -42.05 16.16 -0.97
N LYS A 312 -41.50 15.41 -1.94
CA LYS A 312 -42.11 15.15 -3.26
C LYS A 312 -43.44 14.38 -3.21
N ILE A 313 -43.73 13.67 -2.13
CA ILE A 313 -44.99 12.93 -2.00
C ILE A 313 -46.10 13.92 -1.67
N GLU A 314 -46.87 14.26 -2.69
CA GLU A 314 -48.11 15.03 -2.57
C GLU A 314 -49.32 14.09 -2.43
N PRO A 315 -50.38 14.52 -1.70
CA PRO A 315 -51.65 13.81 -1.67
C PRO A 315 -52.20 13.60 -3.07
N GLN A 316 -52.38 12.33 -3.47
CA GLN A 316 -53.05 11.99 -4.71
C GLN A 316 -54.56 12.01 -4.46
N ILE A 317 -55.17 13.14 -4.77
CA ILE A 317 -56.60 13.37 -4.59
C ILE A 317 -57.14 13.95 -5.89
N SER A 318 -58.22 13.36 -6.41
CA SER A 318 -58.94 13.88 -7.57
C SER A 318 -60.35 14.27 -7.13
N LYS A 319 -60.69 15.56 -7.26
CA LYS A 319 -62.06 16.07 -7.02
C LYS A 319 -63.10 15.23 -7.76
N GLN A 320 -62.78 14.81 -8.99
CA GLN A 320 -63.66 14.00 -9.82
C GLN A 320 -63.84 12.58 -9.26
N ASP A 321 -62.78 11.97 -8.75
CA ASP A 321 -62.83 10.62 -8.16
C ASP A 321 -63.55 10.62 -6.82
N ILE A 322 -63.42 11.68 -6.02
CA ILE A 322 -64.20 11.85 -4.78
C ILE A 322 -65.70 11.96 -5.11
N ILE A 323 -66.07 12.76 -6.12
CA ILE A 323 -67.47 12.89 -6.57
C ILE A 323 -68.02 11.57 -7.09
N VAL A 324 -67.24 10.86 -7.93
CA VAL A 324 -67.60 9.54 -8.44
C VAL A 324 -67.77 8.56 -7.29
N TYR A 325 -66.85 8.52 -6.33
CA TYR A 325 -66.95 7.63 -5.18
C TYR A 325 -68.18 7.94 -4.32
N MET A 326 -68.43 9.22 -3.99
CA MET A 326 -69.62 9.62 -3.22
C MET A 326 -70.93 9.22 -3.90
N ASN A 327 -70.99 9.33 -5.23
CA ASN A 327 -72.17 8.91 -6.00
C ASN A 327 -72.36 7.38 -6.01
N HIS A 328 -71.29 6.59 -5.89
CA HIS A 328 -71.36 5.12 -5.86
C HIS A 328 -71.48 4.54 -4.43
N SER A 329 -71.01 5.24 -3.40
CA SER A 329 -71.02 4.78 -2.01
C SER A 329 -72.40 4.85 -1.33
N GLY A 330 -73.32 5.67 -1.85
CA GLY A 330 -74.66 5.89 -1.27
C GLY A 330 -75.66 4.74 -1.47
N GLY A 331 -75.39 3.77 -2.34
CA GLY A 331 -76.37 2.73 -2.67
C GLY A 331 -77.69 3.31 -3.23
N PRO A 332 -78.84 2.60 -3.13
CA PRO A 332 -80.11 3.05 -3.70
C PRO A 332 -80.81 4.18 -2.92
N ARG A 333 -80.21 4.71 -1.85
CA ARG A 333 -80.75 5.81 -1.04
C ARG A 333 -79.78 6.99 -1.05
N PRO A 334 -80.26 8.26 -1.05
CA PRO A 334 -79.36 9.40 -0.91
C PRO A 334 -78.68 9.35 0.45
N ASP A 335 -77.34 9.29 0.47
CA ASP A 335 -76.56 9.25 1.69
C ASP A 335 -76.52 10.64 2.35
N VAL A 336 -76.90 10.73 3.62
CA VAL A 336 -76.93 12.01 4.37
C VAL A 336 -75.59 12.26 5.10
N PHE A 337 -74.74 11.23 5.30
CA PHE A 337 -73.56 11.29 6.20
C PHE A 337 -72.32 10.51 5.71
N ALA A 338 -72.13 10.29 4.41
CA ALA A 338 -70.97 9.57 3.83
C ALA A 338 -69.54 10.21 3.86
N PRO A 339 -69.28 11.49 4.22
CA PRO A 339 -67.95 12.10 4.05
C PRO A 339 -66.80 11.48 4.84
N GLU A 340 -67.07 10.93 6.03
CA GLU A 340 -66.04 10.52 6.98
C GLU A 340 -65.29 9.26 6.52
N LYS A 341 -66.01 8.22 6.10
CA LYS A 341 -65.41 6.96 5.63
C LYS A 341 -64.56 7.16 4.36
N LEU A 342 -64.96 8.09 3.50
CA LEU A 342 -64.21 8.43 2.29
C LEU A 342 -62.93 9.20 2.63
N PHE A 343 -63.01 10.17 3.53
CA PHE A 343 -61.82 10.84 4.07
C PHE A 343 -60.84 9.83 4.68
N GLU A 344 -61.32 8.93 5.55
CA GLU A 344 -60.48 7.92 6.18
C GLU A 344 -59.84 6.95 5.17
N LYS A 345 -60.55 6.60 4.10
CA LYS A 345 -59.99 5.78 3.03
C LYS A 345 -58.87 6.51 2.28
N LEU A 346 -59.14 7.74 1.81
CA LEU A 346 -58.20 8.51 0.99
C LEU A 346 -56.94 8.88 1.77
N ILE A 347 -57.07 9.23 3.05
CA ILE A 347 -55.90 9.55 3.86
C ILE A 347 -55.03 8.30 4.12
N LYS A 348 -55.65 7.13 4.35
CA LYS A 348 -54.92 5.86 4.53
C LYS A 348 -54.14 5.46 3.28
N GLU A 349 -54.77 5.56 2.10
CA GLU A 349 -54.09 5.30 0.81
C GLU A 349 -52.87 6.22 0.61
N ASN A 350 -52.96 7.48 1.06
CA ASN A 350 -51.83 8.41 0.98
C ASN A 350 -50.75 8.12 2.04
N ILE A 351 -51.12 7.74 3.27
CA ILE A 351 -50.18 7.37 4.33
C ILE A 351 -49.38 6.11 3.96
N GLU A 352 -50.01 5.11 3.33
CA GLU A 352 -49.33 3.88 2.88
C GLU A 352 -48.15 4.18 1.93
N ARG A 353 -48.26 5.23 1.12
CA ARG A 353 -47.20 5.65 0.17
C ARG A 353 -45.93 6.15 0.87
N LEU A 354 -46.00 6.49 2.16
CA LEU A 354 -44.83 6.88 2.96
C LEU A 354 -43.95 5.68 3.34
N GLN A 355 -44.44 4.45 3.20
CA GLN A 355 -43.66 3.25 3.59
C GLN A 355 -42.43 3.04 2.70
N ALA A 356 -42.61 3.09 1.37
CA ALA A 356 -41.53 2.85 0.42
C ALA A 356 -40.30 3.77 0.63
N PRO A 357 -40.43 5.10 0.68
CA PRO A 357 -39.27 5.98 0.92
C PRO A 357 -38.63 5.78 2.30
N SER A 358 -39.39 5.38 3.33
CA SER A 358 -38.82 5.02 4.64
C SER A 358 -37.96 3.76 4.58
N LEU A 359 -38.38 2.75 3.81
CA LEU A 359 -37.58 1.54 3.60
C LEU A 359 -36.35 1.80 2.71
N ASP A 360 -36.48 2.63 1.69
CA ASP A 360 -35.35 3.04 0.85
C ASP A 360 -34.30 3.82 1.66
N CYS A 361 -34.74 4.70 2.57
CA CYS A 361 -33.86 5.40 3.51
C CYS A 361 -33.06 4.42 4.37
N LEU A 362 -33.72 3.41 4.94
CA LEU A 362 -33.07 2.35 5.70
C LEU A 362 -32.03 1.60 4.86
N GLN A 363 -32.34 1.27 3.61
CA GLN A 363 -31.39 0.59 2.72
C GLN A 363 -30.16 1.46 2.40
N HIS A 364 -30.35 2.78 2.24
CA HIS A 364 -29.22 3.70 2.05
C HIS A 364 -28.30 3.76 3.29
N ILE A 365 -28.86 3.74 4.50
CA ILE A 365 -28.09 3.70 5.74
C ILE A 365 -27.34 2.37 5.89
N HIS A 366 -28.01 1.23 5.61
CA HIS A 366 -27.38 -0.08 5.59
C HIS A 366 -26.13 -0.11 4.69
N ASN A 367 -26.28 0.37 3.45
CA ASN A 367 -25.19 0.44 2.49
C ASN A 367 -24.03 1.32 2.99
N GLU A 368 -24.32 2.38 3.74
CA GLU A 368 -23.30 3.25 4.31
C GLU A 368 -22.55 2.57 5.45
N ILE A 369 -23.25 1.85 6.33
CA ILE A 369 -22.61 1.05 7.40
C ILE A 369 -21.73 -0.06 6.80
N ASP A 370 -22.17 -0.73 5.74
CA ASP A 370 -21.38 -1.75 5.03
C ASP A 370 -20.07 -1.16 4.46
N LYS A 371 -20.10 0.05 3.90
CA LYS A 371 -18.88 0.75 3.48
C LYS A 371 -17.93 1.04 4.64
N VAL A 372 -18.47 1.50 5.78
CA VAL A 372 -17.69 1.76 7.00
C VAL A 372 -17.01 0.49 7.48
N ILE A 373 -17.73 -0.63 7.57
CA ILE A 373 -17.18 -1.95 7.93
C ILE A 373 -16.05 -2.34 6.98
N LYS A 374 -16.28 -2.28 5.66
CA LYS A 374 -15.27 -2.63 4.64
C LYS A 374 -14.00 -1.78 4.77
N MET A 375 -14.14 -0.48 5.04
CA MET A 375 -13.02 0.43 5.22
C MET A 375 -12.20 0.09 6.47
N ILE A 376 -12.86 -0.12 7.61
CA ILE A 376 -12.19 -0.43 8.89
C ILE A 376 -11.42 -1.74 8.78
N LEU A 377 -12.04 -2.78 8.22
CA LEU A 377 -11.38 -4.08 8.07
C LEU A 377 -10.19 -4.00 7.12
N LYS A 378 -10.29 -3.24 6.02
CA LYS A 378 -9.19 -3.06 5.06
C LYS A 378 -7.99 -2.32 5.68
N ASN A 379 -8.27 -1.28 6.47
CA ASN A 379 -7.24 -0.41 7.05
C ASN A 379 -6.64 -0.95 8.36
N ASN A 380 -7.20 -2.04 8.90
CA ASN A 380 -6.66 -2.68 10.10
C ASN A 380 -5.48 -3.60 9.74
N PHE A 381 -4.27 -3.04 9.79
CA PHE A 381 -3.03 -3.75 9.51
C PHE A 381 -2.86 -5.02 10.36
N GLU A 382 -3.18 -4.95 11.66
CA GLU A 382 -3.04 -6.09 12.58
C GLU A 382 -3.99 -7.23 12.20
N LEU A 383 -5.22 -6.93 11.77
CA LEU A 383 -6.18 -7.92 11.30
C LEU A 383 -5.75 -8.59 10.00
N ASN A 384 -5.14 -7.83 9.07
CA ASN A 384 -4.70 -8.34 7.77
C ASN A 384 -3.62 -9.44 7.89
N ARG A 385 -2.91 -9.50 9.03
CA ARG A 385 -1.97 -10.58 9.35
C ARG A 385 -2.66 -11.93 9.58
N PHE A 386 -3.94 -11.94 9.90
CA PHE A 386 -4.72 -13.12 10.29
C PHE A 386 -5.91 -13.35 9.35
N PRO A 387 -5.72 -13.93 8.15
CA PRO A 387 -6.78 -14.05 7.14
C PRO A 387 -8.02 -14.81 7.61
N LYS A 388 -7.84 -15.86 8.42
CA LYS A 388 -8.95 -16.64 8.99
C LYS A 388 -9.81 -15.80 9.93
N LEU A 389 -9.17 -15.10 10.87
CA LEU A 389 -9.85 -14.17 11.78
C LEU A 389 -10.54 -13.04 11.00
N ALA A 390 -9.85 -12.43 10.02
CA ALA A 390 -10.41 -11.39 9.17
C ALA A 390 -11.68 -11.84 8.44
N GLY A 391 -11.65 -13.04 7.85
CA GLY A 391 -12.82 -13.63 7.19
C GLY A 391 -13.99 -13.85 8.15
N ARG A 392 -13.70 -14.36 9.36
CA ARG A 392 -14.73 -14.64 10.37
C ARG A 392 -15.35 -13.36 10.95
N ILE A 393 -14.54 -12.36 11.28
CA ILE A 393 -15.00 -11.04 11.73
C ILE A 393 -15.87 -10.38 10.66
N LYS A 394 -15.42 -10.38 9.40
CA LYS A 394 -16.19 -9.82 8.29
C LYS A 394 -17.57 -10.47 8.16
N TYR A 395 -17.62 -11.80 8.22
CA TYR A 395 -18.87 -12.54 8.16
C TYR A 395 -19.82 -12.12 9.29
N MET A 396 -19.35 -12.12 10.55
CA MET A 396 -20.18 -11.78 11.71
C MET A 396 -20.71 -10.34 11.65
N LEU A 397 -19.87 -9.38 11.25
CA LEU A 397 -20.30 -7.98 11.13
C LEU A 397 -21.39 -7.80 10.05
N ILE A 398 -21.27 -8.48 8.92
CA ILE A 398 -22.26 -8.41 7.83
C ILE A 398 -23.55 -9.13 8.23
N GLU A 399 -23.45 -10.29 8.88
CA GLU A 399 -24.60 -11.04 9.39
C GLU A 399 -25.39 -10.19 10.39
N PHE A 400 -24.70 -9.60 11.39
CA PHE A 400 -25.33 -8.72 12.37
C PHE A 400 -25.97 -7.48 11.73
N LEU A 401 -25.30 -6.85 10.76
CA LEU A 401 -25.85 -5.74 10.00
C LEU A 401 -27.17 -6.11 9.29
N ASN A 402 -27.25 -7.30 8.69
CA ASN A 402 -28.44 -7.78 7.98
C ASN A 402 -29.57 -8.18 8.94
N GLU A 403 -29.25 -8.74 10.11
CA GLU A 403 -30.23 -8.99 11.16
C GLU A 403 -30.89 -7.68 11.61
N ARG A 404 -30.08 -6.66 11.92
CA ARG A 404 -30.59 -5.33 12.29
C ARG A 404 -31.44 -4.70 11.19
N LEU A 405 -31.04 -4.85 9.91
CA LEU A 405 -31.83 -4.39 8.77
C LEU A 405 -33.26 -4.97 8.79
N SER A 406 -33.39 -6.28 8.97
CA SER A 406 -34.69 -6.96 8.98
C SER A 406 -35.57 -6.58 10.19
N GLU A 407 -34.94 -6.34 11.34
CA GLU A 407 -35.63 -5.91 12.56
C GLU A 407 -36.13 -4.45 12.41
N THR A 408 -35.27 -3.54 11.96
CA THR A 408 -35.63 -2.13 11.72
C THR A 408 -36.69 -1.98 10.64
N GLU A 409 -36.65 -2.80 9.58
CA GLU A 409 -37.70 -2.84 8.56
C GLU A 409 -39.07 -3.15 9.17
N SER A 410 -39.12 -4.07 10.14
CA SER A 410 -40.35 -4.43 10.85
C SER A 410 -40.88 -3.27 11.70
N TYR A 411 -39.99 -2.51 12.37
CA TYR A 411 -40.38 -1.31 13.14
C TYR A 411 -40.89 -0.18 12.24
N LEU A 412 -40.28 0.05 11.08
CA LEU A 412 -40.76 1.06 10.13
C LEU A 412 -42.12 0.68 9.54
N LYS A 413 -42.33 -0.59 9.20
CA LYS A 413 -43.65 -1.09 8.78
C LYS A 413 -44.69 -0.94 9.90
N TYR A 414 -44.29 -1.17 11.15
CA TYR A 414 -45.17 -0.97 12.31
C TYR A 414 -45.55 0.50 12.48
N LEU A 415 -44.61 1.43 12.32
CA LEU A 415 -44.89 2.88 12.38
C LEU A 415 -46.00 3.27 11.39
N ILE A 416 -45.88 2.85 10.12
CA ILE A 416 -46.90 3.14 9.11
C ILE A 416 -48.24 2.49 9.48
N LYS A 417 -48.23 1.23 9.92
CA LYS A 417 -49.47 0.55 10.38
C LYS A 417 -50.12 1.25 11.57
N ALA A 418 -49.35 1.82 12.48
CA ALA A 418 -49.87 2.57 13.62
C ALA A 418 -50.59 3.85 13.16
N GLU A 419 -50.01 4.59 12.21
CA GLU A 419 -50.64 5.77 11.60
C GLU A 419 -51.92 5.41 10.81
N LEU A 420 -51.97 4.23 10.18
CA LEU A 420 -53.16 3.73 9.47
C LEU A 420 -54.27 3.24 10.42
N ALA A 421 -53.94 2.88 11.66
CA ALA A 421 -54.88 2.30 12.61
C ALA A 421 -55.86 3.34 13.14
N SER A 422 -55.40 4.58 13.39
CA SER A 422 -56.24 5.63 13.96
C SER A 422 -55.87 7.01 13.43
N ILE A 423 -56.88 7.76 12.99
CA ILE A 423 -56.75 9.15 12.54
C ILE A 423 -57.12 10.08 13.69
N ASN A 424 -56.16 10.88 14.16
CA ASN A 424 -56.38 11.80 15.28
C ASN A 424 -57.07 13.09 14.82
N LYS A 425 -58.41 13.07 14.85
CA LYS A 425 -59.26 14.20 14.47
C LYS A 425 -59.13 15.42 15.41
N ASN A 426 -58.51 15.27 16.58
CA ASN A 426 -58.28 16.33 17.57
C ASN A 426 -56.81 16.78 17.61
N HIS A 427 -56.03 16.49 16.56
CA HIS A 427 -54.63 16.91 16.53
C HIS A 427 -54.52 18.44 16.58
N PRO A 428 -53.62 19.04 17.39
CA PRO A 428 -53.54 20.50 17.56
C PRO A 428 -53.30 21.28 16.27
N GLU A 429 -52.55 20.71 15.31
CA GLU A 429 -52.31 21.29 13.99
C GLU A 429 -53.41 20.93 12.95
N PHE A 430 -54.42 20.14 13.33
CA PHE A 430 -55.53 19.73 12.46
C PHE A 430 -56.82 20.42 12.89
N SER A 431 -57.13 21.55 12.26
CA SER A 431 -58.38 22.28 12.48
C SER A 431 -59.40 22.04 11.37
N ILE A 432 -60.51 21.38 11.73
CA ILE A 432 -61.66 21.21 10.85
C ILE A 432 -62.28 22.58 10.52
N GLU A 433 -62.32 23.51 11.48
CA GLU A 433 -62.87 24.86 11.28
C GLU A 433 -62.05 25.67 10.27
N GLU A 434 -60.73 25.56 10.27
CA GLU A 434 -59.88 26.23 9.27
C GLU A 434 -59.98 25.59 7.89
N ALA A 435 -60.15 24.26 7.82
CA ALA A 435 -60.41 23.55 6.57
C ALA A 435 -61.75 23.98 5.93
N LEU A 436 -62.74 24.32 6.77
CA LEU A 436 -64.05 24.81 6.36
C LEU A 436 -64.05 26.31 6.01
N LYS A 437 -63.23 27.14 6.66
CA LYS A 437 -63.12 28.59 6.36
C LYS A 437 -62.56 28.92 4.97
N LYS A 438 -61.82 28.00 4.34
CA LYS A 438 -61.29 28.18 2.97
C LYS A 438 -62.36 28.03 1.87
N LEU A 439 -63.58 27.67 2.24
CA LEU A 439 -64.74 27.61 1.36
C LEU A 439 -65.52 28.92 1.55
N ASP A 440 -65.33 29.90 0.68
CA ASP A 440 -66.19 31.10 0.64
C ASP A 440 -67.64 30.66 0.38
N ILE A 441 -68.41 30.47 1.44
CA ILE A 441 -69.87 30.41 1.37
C ILE A 441 -70.34 31.85 1.51
N GLU A 442 -70.22 32.64 0.44
CA GLU A 442 -70.98 33.89 0.35
C GLU A 442 -72.48 33.54 0.29
N GLU A 443 -73.20 34.04 1.28
CA GLU A 443 -74.66 33.97 1.39
C GLU A 443 -75.33 34.73 0.24
N ASP A 444 -75.61 34.06 -0.87
CA ASP A 444 -76.39 34.62 -1.99
C ASP A 444 -77.91 34.53 -1.68
N TYR A 445 -78.30 35.07 -0.53
CA TYR A 445 -79.67 35.04 0.01
C TYR A 445 -80.33 36.42 0.04
N HIS A 446 -79.98 37.35 -0.86
CA HIS A 446 -80.78 38.56 -1.06
C HIS A 446 -80.72 39.07 -2.50
N ASN A 447 -81.64 38.60 -3.35
CA ASN A 447 -82.44 39.44 -4.24
C ASN A 447 -83.21 38.61 -5.27
N LYS A 448 -84.54 38.57 -5.13
CA LYS A 448 -85.48 39.12 -6.12
C LYS A 448 -86.90 38.89 -5.61
N ASN A 449 -87.48 39.98 -5.14
CA ASN A 449 -88.93 40.18 -5.18
C ASN A 449 -89.31 40.22 -6.67
N ASP A 450 -90.11 39.25 -7.11
CA ASP A 450 -90.92 39.42 -8.32
C ASP A 450 -92.35 39.06 -7.94
N GLU A 451 -93.20 40.10 -7.93
CA GLU A 451 -94.65 40.04 -7.86
C GLU A 451 -95.19 39.14 -8.98
N TYR A 452 -96.16 38.29 -8.66
CA TYR A 452 -97.04 37.69 -9.67
C TYR A 452 -98.48 37.89 -9.23
N ASP A 453 -99.19 38.67 -10.04
CA ASP A 453 -100.63 38.85 -10.06
C ASP A 453 -101.38 37.53 -10.25
N ASP A 454 -102.52 37.42 -9.59
CA ASP A 454 -103.53 36.39 -9.79
C ASP A 454 -104.12 36.49 -11.21
N ASP A 455 -103.99 35.43 -12.02
CA ASP A 455 -104.97 35.16 -13.08
C ASP A 455 -105.08 33.64 -13.36
N GLU A 456 -106.33 33.18 -13.43
CA GLU A 456 -106.70 31.76 -13.51
C GLU A 456 -106.47 31.17 -14.92
N GLY A 457 -105.89 29.96 -14.99
CA GLY A 457 -106.14 29.02 -16.09
C GLY A 457 -104.95 28.45 -16.86
N ASN A 458 -104.32 27.38 -16.33
CA ASN A 458 -103.90 26.15 -17.06
C ASN A 458 -103.01 25.25 -16.16
N GLY A 459 -103.65 24.49 -15.27
CA GLY A 459 -103.00 23.73 -14.20
C GLY A 459 -102.19 22.48 -14.58
N PHE A 460 -102.18 22.04 -15.85
CA PHE A 460 -101.55 20.76 -16.23
C PHE A 460 -100.17 20.89 -16.91
N ILE A 461 -99.96 21.90 -17.74
CA ILE A 461 -98.66 22.14 -18.40
C ILE A 461 -97.68 22.79 -17.42
N PHE A 462 -98.18 23.75 -16.61
CA PHE A 462 -97.37 24.45 -15.60
C PHE A 462 -96.87 23.49 -14.50
N GLN A 463 -97.69 22.52 -14.06
CA GLN A 463 -97.26 21.52 -13.07
C GLN A 463 -96.18 20.55 -13.59
N ASN A 464 -96.24 20.16 -14.87
CA ASN A 464 -95.24 19.26 -15.46
C ASN A 464 -93.92 19.97 -15.76
N VAL A 465 -93.97 21.23 -16.18
CA VAL A 465 -92.80 22.10 -16.31
C VAL A 465 -92.20 22.37 -14.93
N MET A 466 -93.00 22.73 -13.93
CA MET A 466 -92.54 22.95 -12.55
C MET A 466 -91.96 21.69 -11.90
N ARG A 467 -92.48 20.48 -12.18
CA ARG A 467 -91.87 19.21 -11.71
C ARG A 467 -90.53 18.91 -12.39
N THR A 468 -90.39 19.23 -13.67
CA THR A 468 -89.15 19.02 -14.42
C THR A 468 -88.08 20.02 -13.98
N VAL A 469 -88.47 21.29 -13.82
CA VAL A 469 -87.66 22.35 -13.22
C VAL A 469 -87.30 22.00 -11.77
N GLN A 470 -88.24 21.54 -10.93
CA GLN A 470 -87.92 21.09 -9.56
C GLN A 470 -86.98 19.88 -9.53
N LYS A 471 -87.10 18.91 -10.45
CA LYS A 471 -86.16 17.78 -10.56
C LYS A 471 -84.78 18.24 -11.01
N GLN A 472 -84.69 19.13 -11.99
CA GLN A 472 -83.44 19.71 -12.47
C GLN A 472 -82.80 20.61 -11.40
N VAL A 473 -83.58 21.43 -10.72
CA VAL A 473 -83.18 22.27 -9.59
C VAL A 473 -82.69 21.41 -8.43
N ARG A 474 -83.40 20.35 -8.04
CA ARG A 474 -82.92 19.37 -7.03
C ARG A 474 -81.65 18.64 -7.46
N ALA A 475 -81.52 18.26 -8.73
CA ALA A 475 -80.31 17.65 -9.27
C ALA A 475 -79.13 18.64 -9.25
N VAL A 476 -79.36 19.92 -9.60
CA VAL A 476 -78.37 21.00 -9.51
C VAL A 476 -78.00 21.29 -8.06
N PHE A 477 -78.95 21.30 -7.12
CA PHE A 477 -78.70 21.48 -5.68
C PHE A 477 -77.95 20.28 -5.07
N GLN A 478 -78.28 19.05 -5.44
CA GLN A 478 -77.53 17.86 -5.06
C GLN A 478 -76.12 17.89 -5.65
N GLN A 479 -75.97 18.26 -6.92
CA GLN A 479 -74.67 18.38 -7.59
C GLN A 479 -73.80 19.49 -6.98
N LYS A 480 -74.38 20.64 -6.59
CA LYS A 480 -73.70 21.70 -5.82
C LYS A 480 -73.28 21.22 -4.43
N ARG A 481 -74.14 20.49 -3.71
CA ARG A 481 -73.80 19.88 -2.41
C ARG A 481 -72.67 18.86 -2.54
N THR A 482 -72.74 17.93 -3.49
CA THR A 482 -71.70 16.91 -3.70
C THR A 482 -70.36 17.53 -4.06
N LYS A 483 -70.34 18.61 -4.86
CA LYS A 483 -69.11 19.37 -5.14
C LYS A 483 -68.52 20.03 -3.89
N CYS A 484 -69.35 20.66 -3.05
CA CYS A 484 -68.92 21.25 -1.79
C CYS A 484 -68.36 20.19 -0.82
N HIS A 485 -69.02 19.04 -0.67
CA HIS A 485 -68.50 17.94 0.16
C HIS A 485 -67.19 17.36 -0.36
N ALA A 486 -67.00 17.30 -1.69
CA ALA A 486 -65.75 16.84 -2.27
C ALA A 486 -64.57 17.78 -1.91
N GLU A 487 -64.82 19.08 -1.92
CA GLU A 487 -63.81 20.10 -1.59
C GLU A 487 -63.48 20.12 -0.09
N ILE A 488 -64.47 19.87 0.78
CA ILE A 488 -64.22 19.66 2.22
C ILE A 488 -63.31 18.45 2.43
N ILE A 489 -63.63 17.30 1.83
CA ILE A 489 -62.84 16.07 1.99
C ILE A 489 -61.40 16.26 1.49
N GLU A 490 -61.24 16.89 0.32
CA GLU A 490 -59.92 17.21 -0.22
C GLU A 490 -59.12 18.12 0.72
N ASN A 491 -59.71 19.20 1.23
CA ASN A 491 -59.06 20.09 2.19
C ASN A 491 -58.69 19.38 3.49
N LEU A 492 -59.53 18.46 3.97
CA LEU A 492 -59.21 17.66 5.16
C LEU A 492 -58.01 16.74 4.91
N VAL A 493 -57.92 16.07 3.74
CA VAL A 493 -56.75 15.24 3.41
C VAL A 493 -55.50 16.09 3.21
N LEU A 494 -55.61 17.23 2.51
CA LEU A 494 -54.50 18.17 2.28
C LEU A 494 -53.96 18.77 3.58
N ASN A 495 -54.78 18.92 4.62
CA ASN A 495 -54.34 19.43 5.92
C ASN A 495 -53.84 18.32 6.86
N TYR A 496 -54.45 17.12 6.84
CA TYR A 496 -54.02 16.03 7.73
C TYR A 496 -52.76 15.32 7.24
N PHE A 497 -52.63 15.08 5.94
CA PHE A 497 -51.50 14.33 5.39
C PHE A 497 -50.13 14.95 5.70
N PRO A 498 -49.91 16.28 5.59
CA PRO A 498 -48.65 16.90 5.97
C PRO A 498 -48.26 16.69 7.43
N ILE A 499 -49.23 16.54 8.33
CA ILE A 499 -48.97 16.26 9.76
C ILE A 499 -48.33 14.88 9.90
N VAL A 500 -48.98 13.85 9.36
CA VAL A 500 -48.44 12.47 9.39
C VAL A 500 -47.12 12.39 8.65
N LYS A 501 -46.99 13.09 7.52
CA LYS A 501 -45.75 13.19 6.75
C LYS A 501 -44.59 13.74 7.59
N LYS A 502 -44.80 14.82 8.36
CA LYS A 502 -43.79 15.36 9.29
C LYS A 502 -43.46 14.36 10.40
N THR A 503 -44.46 13.70 10.97
CA THR A 503 -44.27 12.66 11.99
C THR A 503 -43.40 11.53 11.48
N VAL A 504 -43.69 11.00 10.29
CA VAL A 504 -42.90 9.93 9.65
C VAL A 504 -41.49 10.42 9.30
N GLN A 505 -41.36 11.67 8.84
CA GLN A 505 -40.06 12.29 8.53
C GLN A 505 -39.14 12.39 9.76
N ASP A 506 -39.71 12.65 10.94
CA ASP A 506 -38.96 12.75 12.20
C ASP A 506 -38.72 11.39 12.88
N LEU A 507 -39.72 10.51 12.88
CA LEU A 507 -39.63 9.20 13.55
C LEU A 507 -38.81 8.18 12.77
N THR A 508 -38.80 8.22 11.42
CA THR A 508 -38.03 7.26 10.61
C THR A 508 -36.53 7.30 10.93
N PRO A 509 -35.84 8.46 10.89
CA PRO A 509 -34.43 8.54 11.28
C PRO A 509 -34.17 8.09 12.72
N LYS A 510 -35.07 8.42 13.65
CA LYS A 510 -34.95 8.02 15.07
C LYS A 510 -35.00 6.51 15.25
N ILE A 511 -35.93 5.83 14.56
CA ILE A 511 -36.05 4.38 14.59
C ILE A 511 -34.80 3.73 14.00
N ILE A 512 -34.31 4.22 12.85
CA ILE A 512 -33.10 3.69 12.21
C ILE A 512 -31.87 3.89 13.11
N MET A 513 -31.69 5.09 13.65
CA MET A 513 -30.58 5.38 14.56
C MET A 513 -30.62 4.50 15.81
N HIS A 514 -31.79 4.34 16.43
CA HIS A 514 -31.91 3.56 17.65
C HIS A 514 -31.74 2.06 17.42
N SER A 515 -32.52 1.47 16.51
CA SER A 515 -32.61 0.02 16.34
C SER A 515 -31.49 -0.60 15.50
N MET A 516 -30.80 0.21 14.68
CA MET A 516 -29.72 -0.26 13.81
C MET A 516 -28.37 0.35 14.20
N VAL A 517 -28.21 1.67 14.08
CA VAL A 517 -26.89 2.30 14.21
C VAL A 517 -26.35 2.20 15.63
N ASN A 518 -27.14 2.64 16.62
CA ASN A 518 -26.73 2.67 18.02
C ASN A 518 -26.62 1.25 18.59
N ASP A 519 -27.59 0.39 18.27
CA ASP A 519 -27.54 -1.02 18.69
C ASP A 519 -26.27 -1.73 18.17
N MET A 520 -25.87 -1.46 16.91
CA MET A 520 -24.60 -1.95 16.40
C MET A 520 -23.40 -1.36 17.15
N CYS A 521 -23.36 -0.05 17.36
CA CYS A 521 -22.28 0.60 18.10
C CYS A 521 -22.08 0.02 19.51
N ASP A 522 -23.16 -0.32 20.20
CA ASP A 522 -23.12 -0.82 21.58
C ASP A 522 -22.81 -2.33 21.64
N ASN A 523 -23.23 -3.12 20.63
CA ASN A 523 -23.12 -4.58 20.66
C ASN A 523 -22.01 -5.18 19.79
N ILE A 524 -21.33 -4.41 18.92
CA ILE A 524 -20.23 -4.95 18.09
C ILE A 524 -19.14 -5.62 18.94
N TYR A 525 -18.79 -5.02 20.08
CA TYR A 525 -17.77 -5.59 20.96
C TYR A 525 -18.17 -6.97 21.49
N SER A 526 -19.35 -7.08 22.11
CA SER A 526 -19.84 -8.33 22.70
C SER A 526 -20.04 -9.41 21.63
N MET A 527 -20.52 -9.02 20.45
CA MET A 527 -20.66 -9.90 19.29
C MET A 527 -19.31 -10.48 18.84
N LEU A 528 -18.29 -9.63 18.67
CA LEU A 528 -16.96 -10.08 18.23
C LEU A 528 -16.22 -10.88 19.31
N MET A 529 -16.46 -10.59 20.59
CA MET A 529 -15.85 -11.33 21.71
C MET A 529 -16.23 -12.80 21.76
N VAL A 530 -17.30 -13.23 21.07
CA VAL A 530 -17.63 -14.67 20.93
C VAL A 530 -16.50 -15.45 20.27
N LEU A 531 -15.72 -14.81 19.39
CA LEU A 531 -14.58 -15.42 18.70
C LEU A 531 -13.40 -15.76 19.62
N TYR A 532 -13.42 -15.25 20.85
CA TYR A 532 -12.38 -15.55 21.83
C TYR A 532 -12.26 -17.05 22.14
N LYS A 533 -13.36 -17.81 22.00
CA LYS A 533 -13.36 -19.27 22.22
C LYS A 533 -12.50 -20.05 21.23
N ASP A 534 -12.43 -19.57 19.99
CA ASP A 534 -11.74 -20.23 18.87
C ASP A 534 -10.42 -19.51 18.51
N ILE A 535 -9.87 -18.72 19.44
CA ILE A 535 -8.73 -17.84 19.20
C ILE A 535 -7.52 -18.57 18.61
N HIS A 536 -7.21 -19.77 19.11
CA HIS A 536 -6.07 -20.56 18.66
C HIS A 536 -6.18 -21.01 17.20
N ASP A 537 -7.39 -21.26 16.70
CA ASP A 537 -7.61 -21.68 15.32
C ASP A 537 -7.66 -20.48 14.35
N LEU A 538 -8.14 -19.33 14.85
CA LEU A 538 -8.33 -18.12 14.06
C LEU A 538 -7.06 -17.27 13.93
N MET A 539 -6.17 -17.29 14.93
CA MET A 539 -4.93 -16.50 14.97
C MET A 539 -3.73 -17.18 14.32
N ASN A 540 -3.96 -17.70 13.11
CA ASN A 540 -2.88 -18.23 12.27
C ASN A 540 -2.39 -17.14 11.31
N GLU A 541 -1.12 -16.77 11.43
CA GLU A 541 -0.47 -15.85 10.49
C GLU A 541 -0.34 -16.44 9.09
N SER A 542 -0.33 -15.57 8.07
CA SER A 542 0.09 -15.98 6.74
C SER A 542 1.58 -16.32 6.74
N LYS A 543 1.92 -17.42 6.06
CA LYS A 543 3.31 -17.88 5.93
C LYS A 543 4.22 -16.79 5.35
N ASP A 544 3.73 -16.08 4.34
CA ASP A 544 4.43 -14.95 3.70
C ASP A 544 4.79 -13.84 4.70
N ASN A 545 3.92 -13.53 5.67
CA ASN A 545 4.20 -12.49 6.66
C ASN A 545 5.23 -12.97 7.69
N THR A 546 5.16 -14.23 8.10
CA THR A 546 6.15 -14.84 8.99
C THR A 546 7.53 -14.90 8.33
N ASP A 547 7.60 -15.31 7.06
CA ASP A 547 8.85 -15.41 6.30
C ASP A 547 9.48 -14.01 6.12
N LYS A 548 8.69 -13.01 5.72
CA LYS A 548 9.14 -11.60 5.63
C LYS A 548 9.63 -11.04 6.97
N ARG A 549 8.95 -11.36 8.07
CA ARG A 549 9.39 -10.92 9.41
C ARG A 549 10.74 -11.52 9.77
N ASN A 550 10.95 -12.81 9.50
CA ASN A 550 12.20 -13.50 9.77
C ASN A 550 13.34 -12.93 8.93
N GLU A 551 13.11 -12.74 7.63
CA GLU A 551 14.08 -12.11 6.72
C GLU A 551 14.46 -10.70 7.20
N ALA A 552 13.47 -9.88 7.54
CA ALA A 552 13.71 -8.53 8.06
C ALA A 552 14.48 -8.54 9.38
N LYS A 553 14.17 -9.50 10.27
CA LYS A 553 14.87 -9.68 11.55
C LYS A 553 16.34 -10.04 11.33
N ASP A 554 16.63 -10.93 10.39
CA ASP A 554 18.00 -11.37 10.12
C ASP A 554 18.82 -10.29 9.41
N MET A 555 18.22 -9.57 8.44
CA MET A 555 18.84 -8.40 7.83
C MET A 555 19.12 -7.29 8.84
N LEU A 556 18.19 -6.99 9.76
CA LEU A 556 18.42 -6.01 10.82
C LEU A 556 19.55 -6.42 11.78
N LYS A 557 19.70 -7.72 12.09
CA LYS A 557 20.86 -8.20 12.86
C LYS A 557 22.17 -7.99 12.10
N ALA A 558 22.20 -8.38 10.82
CA ALA A 558 23.40 -8.22 9.99
C ALA A 558 23.81 -6.75 9.86
N LEU A 559 22.85 -5.85 9.63
CA LEU A 559 23.09 -4.40 9.55
C LEU A 559 23.55 -3.80 10.87
N LYS A 560 23.05 -4.29 12.02
CA LYS A 560 23.55 -3.88 13.35
C LYS A 560 25.00 -4.31 13.58
N ILE A 561 25.34 -5.53 13.17
CA ILE A 561 26.73 -6.02 13.25
C ILE A 561 27.62 -5.15 12.36
N ALA A 562 27.21 -4.89 11.11
CA ALA A 562 27.96 -4.04 10.19
C ALA A 562 28.17 -2.62 10.74
N ASP A 563 27.13 -1.98 11.29
CA ASP A 563 27.23 -0.65 11.91
C ASP A 563 28.20 -0.65 13.10
N SER A 564 28.16 -1.70 13.95
CA SER A 564 29.11 -1.87 15.05
C SER A 564 30.55 -2.06 14.57
N THR A 565 30.76 -2.90 13.57
CA THR A 565 32.09 -3.16 12.99
C THR A 565 32.66 -1.90 12.35
N ILE A 566 31.85 -1.14 11.61
CA ILE A 566 32.26 0.15 11.04
C ILE A 566 32.68 1.12 12.13
N ASN A 567 31.93 1.22 13.24
CA ASN A 567 32.28 2.11 14.35
C ASN A 567 33.60 1.70 15.04
N GLN A 568 33.87 0.39 15.18
CA GLN A 568 35.15 -0.09 15.71
C GLN A 568 36.33 0.32 14.82
N VAL A 569 36.17 0.27 13.50
CA VAL A 569 37.22 0.71 12.56
C VAL A 569 37.51 2.21 12.70
N TYR A 570 36.48 3.03 12.93
CA TYR A 570 36.66 4.47 13.24
C TYR A 570 37.39 4.71 14.57
N GLU A 571 37.11 3.91 15.59
CA GLU A 571 37.71 4.06 16.92
C GLU A 571 39.19 3.67 16.94
N THR A 572 39.61 2.71 16.11
CA THR A 572 41.02 2.28 16.01
C THR A 572 41.96 3.31 15.36
N GLU A 573 41.45 4.44 14.84
CA GLU A 573 42.23 5.54 14.27
C GLU A 573 42.45 6.73 15.22
N ILE A 574 41.84 6.75 16.40
CA ILE A 574 42.15 7.71 17.48
C ILE A 574 43.11 7.06 18.46
#